data_AF-A0A4P7BWV0-F1
#
_entry.id   AF-A0A4P7BWV0-F1
#
_cell.length_a   1.000
_cell.length_b   1.000
_cell.length_c   1.000
_cell.angle_alpha   90.00
_cell.angle_beta   90.00
_cell.angle_gamma   90.00
#
_symmetry.space_group_name_H-M   'P 1'
#
loop_
_entity.id
_entity.type
_entity.pdbx_description
1 polymer ?
#
loop_
_entity_poly.entity_id
_entity_poly.type
_entity_poly.pdbx_seq_one_letter_code
_entity_poly.pdbx_strand_id
1 'polypeptide(L)'
;MNESKIPMPAPKTLWFIAAILFALAIGLTPDMLIDLGPMRRSLTSSNPMTRNTAETTILITRLLCALGGGVLIGVIARWRRIRENRLFQAIRHHELPHGLAARLQQLSNSSLYMSCTAVLTGLLYVAVGENLLSSDLIYLINGEDGIIEYGTALLFLAAAIVAIRTAVLKRSNAIRHAGARRMIMRRSAVWHALLGLFFLLCVGEEVSWGQRLLGFETVDLLEDLNVQDENNLHNLLGYFADHLFIAGVFVYGALFPLLGHYFPFLWKAMDWLGLPVASLGLAVGFMIVLMLHDWTVYQILPQSSLRIAELRELLTSLCFLLLVVETSRRNG
;
A
#
# COMPACT_ATOMS: atom_id res chain seq x y z
N MET A 1 26.29 -27.51 31.92
CA MET A 1 27.08 -26.60 31.05
C MET A 1 26.09 -25.62 30.44
N ASN A 2 26.19 -24.34 30.78
CA ASN A 2 25.16 -23.34 30.52
C ASN A 2 25.33 -22.79 29.09
N GLU A 3 24.57 -23.28 28.11
CA GLU A 3 24.61 -22.83 26.70
C GLU A 3 24.28 -21.33 26.51
N SER A 4 23.92 -20.62 27.57
CA SER A 4 23.48 -19.23 27.56
C SER A 4 24.59 -18.16 27.37
N LYS A 5 25.86 -18.54 27.19
CA LYS A 5 26.98 -17.57 27.14
C LYS A 5 27.64 -17.34 25.78
N ILE A 6 27.29 -18.08 24.72
CA ILE A 6 27.80 -17.76 23.38
C ILE A 6 26.94 -16.62 22.80
N PRO A 7 27.51 -15.43 22.52
CA PRO A 7 26.74 -14.36 21.90
C PRO A 7 26.29 -14.83 20.52
N MET A 8 24.99 -15.09 20.35
CA MET A 8 24.50 -15.47 19.04
C MET A 8 24.70 -14.30 18.07
N PRO A 9 25.27 -14.54 16.88
CA PRO A 9 25.43 -13.51 15.87
C PRO A 9 24.07 -12.99 15.39
N ALA A 10 24.09 -11.82 14.75
CA ALA A 10 22.92 -11.30 14.05
C ALA A 10 22.49 -12.29 12.94
N PRO A 11 21.18 -12.41 12.65
CA PRO A 11 20.70 -13.25 11.56
C PRO A 11 21.37 -12.87 10.23
N LYS A 12 21.85 -13.87 9.48
CA LYS A 12 22.45 -13.67 8.15
C LYS A 12 21.49 -12.96 7.17
N THR A 13 20.19 -13.12 7.37
CA THR A 13 19.14 -12.45 6.61
C THR A 13 19.17 -10.94 6.75
N LEU A 14 19.55 -10.38 7.92
CA LEU A 14 19.70 -8.92 8.07
C LEU A 14 20.87 -8.38 7.23
N TRP A 15 21.98 -9.12 7.17
CA TRP A 15 23.11 -8.78 6.31
C TRP A 15 22.72 -8.81 4.83
N PHE A 16 22.00 -9.86 4.42
CA PHE A 16 21.54 -10.00 3.05
C PHE A 16 20.62 -8.86 2.62
N ILE A 17 19.65 -8.46 3.47
CA ILE A 17 18.77 -7.32 3.18
C ILE A 17 19.57 -6.02 3.13
N ALA A 18 20.49 -5.79 4.07
CA ALA A 18 21.33 -4.59 4.03
C ALA A 18 22.14 -4.50 2.73
N ALA A 19 22.70 -5.62 2.27
CA ALA A 19 23.42 -5.70 1.00
C ALA A 19 22.51 -5.39 -0.20
N ILE A 20 21.29 -5.95 -0.24
CA ILE A 20 20.31 -5.62 -1.29
C ILE A 20 19.97 -4.13 -1.27
N LEU A 21 19.72 -3.54 -0.10
CA LEU A 21 19.38 -2.11 0.01
C LEU A 21 20.53 -1.22 -0.48
N PHE A 22 21.78 -1.54 -0.14
CA PHE A 22 22.92 -0.80 -0.67
C PHE A 22 23.10 -1.01 -2.19
N ALA A 23 22.90 -2.23 -2.68
CA ALA A 23 22.94 -2.51 -4.11
C ALA A 23 21.88 -1.71 -4.87
N LEU A 24 20.64 -1.62 -4.34
CA LEU A 24 19.58 -0.80 -4.93
C LEU A 24 19.90 0.70 -4.85
N ALA A 25 20.46 1.18 -3.74
CA ALA A 25 20.85 2.58 -3.60
C ALA A 25 21.89 3.02 -4.65
N ILE A 26 22.80 2.10 -5.01
CA ILE A 26 23.83 2.36 -6.01
C ILE A 26 23.29 2.13 -7.42
N GLY A 27 22.62 1.01 -7.66
CA GLY A 27 22.24 0.53 -8.99
C GLY A 27 20.99 1.18 -9.59
N LEU A 28 20.05 1.66 -8.77
CA LEU A 28 18.80 2.26 -9.26
C LEU A 28 19.03 3.66 -9.81
N THR A 29 19.63 3.74 -11.00
CA THR A 29 19.97 4.99 -11.69
C THR A 29 18.92 5.36 -12.75
N PRO A 30 18.78 6.65 -13.11
CA PRO A 30 17.90 7.07 -14.21
C PRO A 30 18.19 6.32 -15.52
N ASP A 31 19.46 6.19 -15.90
CA ASP A 31 19.87 5.50 -17.12
C ASP A 31 19.44 4.03 -17.11
N MET A 32 19.65 3.31 -16.00
CA MET A 32 19.21 1.93 -15.87
C MET A 32 17.69 1.80 -16.02
N LEU A 33 16.91 2.72 -15.45
CA LEU A 33 15.45 2.71 -15.56
C LEU A 33 14.99 3.04 -16.98
N ILE A 34 15.66 3.98 -17.66
CA ILE A 34 15.45 4.24 -19.09
C ILE A 34 15.70 2.97 -19.89
N ASP A 35 16.84 2.29 -19.70
CA ASP A 35 17.22 1.10 -20.47
C ASP A 35 16.26 -0.06 -20.24
N LEU A 36 15.93 -0.35 -18.98
CA LEU A 36 14.96 -1.40 -18.62
C LEU A 36 13.55 -1.06 -19.08
N GLY A 37 13.20 0.22 -19.21
CA GLY A 37 11.88 0.70 -19.65
C GLY A 37 11.00 1.33 -18.56
N PRO A 38 11.00 0.90 -17.28
CA PRO A 38 10.25 1.56 -16.21
C PRO A 38 10.60 3.06 -16.11
N MET A 39 9.61 3.93 -15.98
CA MET A 39 9.78 5.39 -15.92
C MET A 39 10.45 6.04 -17.15
N ARG A 40 10.75 5.29 -18.24
CA ARG A 40 11.38 5.85 -19.46
C ARG A 40 10.62 7.08 -19.96
N ARG A 41 9.30 7.01 -20.07
CA ARG A 41 8.45 8.11 -20.54
C ARG A 41 8.61 9.37 -19.68
N SER A 42 8.68 9.22 -18.37
CA SER A 42 8.83 10.34 -17.43
C SER A 42 10.24 10.94 -17.48
N LEU A 43 11.27 10.09 -17.54
CA LEU A 43 12.67 10.51 -17.59
C LEU A 43 13.07 11.13 -18.93
N THR A 44 12.49 10.67 -20.04
CA THR A 44 12.72 11.24 -21.38
C THR A 44 11.68 12.30 -21.75
N SER A 45 10.80 12.70 -20.82
CA SER A 45 9.75 13.69 -21.07
C SER A 45 10.35 15.02 -21.51
N SER A 46 9.73 15.70 -22.47
CA SER A 46 10.09 17.07 -22.86
C SER A 46 9.69 18.09 -21.79
N ASN A 47 8.77 17.74 -20.88
CA ASN A 47 8.37 18.59 -19.76
C ASN A 47 9.43 18.51 -18.63
N PRO A 48 10.10 19.63 -18.29
CA PRO A 48 11.12 19.65 -17.24
C PRO A 48 10.60 19.26 -15.87
N MET A 49 9.34 19.61 -15.54
CA MET A 49 8.74 19.28 -14.25
C MET A 49 8.57 17.77 -14.10
N THR A 50 8.03 17.10 -15.12
CA THR A 50 7.88 15.63 -15.13
C THR A 50 9.22 14.93 -14.97
N ARG A 51 10.25 15.39 -15.70
CA ARG A 51 11.60 14.83 -15.63
C ARG A 51 12.22 15.01 -14.24
N ASN A 52 12.19 16.24 -13.72
CA ASN A 52 12.75 16.56 -12.41
C ASN A 52 12.06 15.79 -11.28
N THR A 53 10.74 15.61 -11.36
CA THR A 53 9.98 14.80 -10.38
C THR A 53 10.37 13.33 -10.46
N ALA A 54 10.57 12.78 -11.66
CA ALA A 54 11.03 11.40 -11.84
C ALA A 54 12.45 11.20 -11.28
N GLU A 55 13.38 12.09 -11.61
CA GLU A 55 14.76 12.08 -11.10
C GLU A 55 14.81 12.24 -9.57
N THR A 56 13.99 13.15 -9.02
CA THR A 56 13.88 13.37 -7.57
C THR A 56 13.32 12.15 -6.87
N THR A 57 12.29 11.51 -7.41
CA THR A 57 11.71 10.27 -6.88
C THR A 57 12.76 9.15 -6.83
N ILE A 58 13.57 9.02 -7.89
CA ILE A 58 14.68 8.05 -7.95
C ILE A 58 15.72 8.37 -6.89
N LEU A 59 16.15 9.64 -6.78
CA LEU A 59 17.12 10.07 -5.77
C LEU A 59 16.63 9.77 -4.35
N ILE A 60 15.39 10.14 -4.02
CA ILE A 60 14.77 9.86 -2.71
C ILE A 60 14.75 8.36 -2.45
N THR A 61 14.34 7.55 -3.43
CA THR A 61 14.30 6.08 -3.30
C THR A 61 15.69 5.52 -2.99
N ARG A 62 16.72 5.98 -3.70
CA ARG A 62 18.11 5.56 -3.45
C ARG A 62 18.59 5.96 -2.05
N LEU A 63 18.29 7.18 -1.62
CA LEU A 63 18.64 7.68 -0.29
C LEU A 63 17.94 6.87 0.81
N LEU A 64 16.67 6.54 0.63
CA LEU A 64 15.91 5.68 1.55
C LEU A 64 16.50 4.27 1.61
N CYS A 65 16.90 3.69 0.47
CA CYS A 65 17.60 2.42 0.43
C CYS A 65 18.96 2.49 1.17
N ALA A 66 19.78 3.51 0.93
CA ALA A 66 21.05 3.69 1.62
C ALA A 66 20.87 3.87 3.13
N LEU A 67 19.90 4.69 3.54
CA LEU A 67 19.55 4.90 4.95
C LEU A 67 19.05 3.61 5.59
N GLY A 68 18.16 2.87 4.92
CA GLY A 68 17.65 1.58 5.38
C GLY A 68 18.76 0.55 5.56
N GLY A 69 19.70 0.47 4.60
CA GLY A 69 20.91 -0.36 4.70
C GLY A 69 21.76 0.04 5.91
N GLY A 70 22.02 1.34 6.09
CA GLY A 70 22.77 1.88 7.23
C GLY A 70 22.12 1.58 8.58
N VAL A 71 20.79 1.71 8.67
CA VAL A 71 20.01 1.35 9.87
C VAL A 71 20.17 -0.15 10.18
N LEU A 72 20.09 -1.02 9.17
CA LEU A 72 20.29 -2.46 9.37
C LEU A 72 21.71 -2.79 9.84
N ILE A 73 22.75 -2.14 9.30
CA ILE A 73 24.12 -2.28 9.80
C ILE A 73 24.21 -1.82 11.27
N GLY A 74 23.56 -0.71 11.61
CA GLY A 74 23.46 -0.23 12.99
C GLY A 74 22.78 -1.23 13.94
N VAL A 75 21.70 -1.89 13.47
CA VAL A 75 21.00 -2.96 14.19
C VAL A 75 21.90 -4.17 14.39
N ILE A 76 22.60 -4.61 13.35
CA ILE A 76 23.52 -5.75 13.39
C ILE A 76 24.68 -5.47 14.36
N ALA A 77 25.32 -4.31 14.27
CA ALA A 77 26.42 -3.91 15.15
C ALA A 77 25.99 -3.84 16.63
N ARG A 78 24.70 -3.57 16.90
CA ARG A 78 24.12 -3.49 18.25
C ARG A 78 23.25 -4.69 18.59
N TRP A 79 23.35 -5.81 17.84
CA TRP A 79 22.41 -6.94 17.92
C TRP A 79 22.25 -7.49 19.34
N ARG A 80 23.37 -7.65 20.07
CA ARG A 80 23.35 -8.12 21.46
C ARG A 80 22.49 -7.22 22.36
N ARG A 81 22.71 -5.90 22.29
CA ARG A 81 21.94 -4.91 23.06
C ARG A 81 20.47 -4.88 22.67
N ILE A 82 20.16 -5.01 21.38
CA ILE A 82 18.77 -5.04 20.89
C ILE A 82 18.07 -6.29 21.41
N ARG A 83 18.72 -7.45 21.38
CA ARG A 83 18.14 -8.69 21.90
C ARG A 83 17.89 -8.61 23.40
N GLU A 84 18.78 -8.00 24.17
CA GLU A 84 18.62 -7.84 25.63
C GLU A 84 17.60 -6.75 26.01
N ASN A 85 17.13 -5.95 25.05
CA ASN A 85 16.17 -4.88 25.30
C ASN A 85 14.79 -5.42 25.74
N ARG A 86 14.21 -4.81 26.78
CA ARG A 86 12.90 -5.19 27.34
C ARG A 86 11.77 -5.16 26.31
N LEU A 87 11.73 -4.15 25.43
CA LEU A 87 10.71 -4.04 24.38
C LEU A 87 10.85 -5.17 23.35
N PHE A 88 12.08 -5.45 22.91
CA PHE A 88 12.35 -6.53 21.98
C PHE A 88 11.92 -7.89 22.57
N GLN A 89 12.24 -8.14 23.84
CA GLN A 89 11.82 -9.35 24.53
C GLN A 89 10.30 -9.42 24.69
N ALA A 90 9.64 -8.31 25.03
CA ALA A 90 8.17 -8.26 25.12
C ALA A 90 7.50 -8.65 23.79
N ILE A 91 8.01 -8.16 22.65
CA ILE A 91 7.48 -8.52 21.32
C ILE A 91 7.86 -9.96 20.96
N ARG A 92 9.09 -10.39 21.26
CA ARG A 92 9.55 -11.75 20.95
C ARG A 92 8.71 -12.81 21.66
N HIS A 93 8.37 -12.56 22.93
CA HIS A 93 7.54 -13.43 23.75
C HIS A 93 6.04 -13.19 23.58
N HIS A 94 5.63 -12.20 22.79
CA HIS A 94 4.24 -12.02 22.40
C HIS A 94 3.77 -13.22 21.58
N GLU A 95 2.66 -13.82 22.02
CA GLU A 95 2.01 -14.92 21.32
C GLU A 95 0.90 -14.36 20.44
N LEU A 96 0.92 -14.74 19.17
CA LEU A 96 -0.16 -14.39 18.27
C LEU A 96 -1.43 -15.14 18.71
N PRO A 97 -2.61 -14.53 18.63
CA PRO A 97 -3.89 -15.20 18.86
C PRO A 97 -3.99 -16.52 18.08
N HIS A 98 -4.66 -17.51 18.67
CA HIS A 98 -4.80 -18.83 18.09
C HIS A 98 -5.29 -18.76 16.64
N GLY A 99 -4.58 -19.42 15.71
CA GLY A 99 -4.91 -19.43 14.29
C GLY A 99 -4.57 -18.16 13.50
N LEU A 100 -4.21 -17.03 14.14
CA LEU A 100 -3.85 -15.81 13.41
C LEU A 100 -2.62 -16.01 12.54
N ALA A 101 -1.57 -16.65 13.06
CA ALA A 101 -0.35 -16.92 12.29
C ALA A 101 -0.63 -17.76 11.04
N ALA A 102 -1.45 -18.81 11.16
CA ALA A 102 -1.85 -19.66 10.04
C ALA A 102 -2.64 -18.88 8.99
N ARG A 103 -3.59 -18.03 9.42
CA ARG A 103 -4.35 -17.16 8.51
C ARG A 103 -3.46 -16.14 7.79
N LEU A 104 -2.51 -15.51 8.50
CA LEU A 104 -1.56 -14.57 7.89
C LEU A 104 -0.63 -15.25 6.88
N GLN A 105 -0.25 -16.50 7.11
CA GLN A 105 0.57 -17.29 6.21
C GLN A 105 -0.18 -17.88 5.01
N GLN A 106 -1.52 -17.85 5.04
CA GLN A 106 -2.32 -18.48 4.01
C GLN A 106 -2.23 -17.69 2.70
N LEU A 107 -1.50 -18.25 1.73
CA LEU A 107 -1.40 -17.71 0.38
C LEU A 107 -2.73 -17.89 -0.39
N SER A 108 -3.23 -19.13 -0.41
CA SER A 108 -4.48 -19.47 -1.08
C SER A 108 -5.66 -19.11 -0.19
N ASN A 109 -6.28 -17.95 -0.43
CA ASN A 109 -7.44 -17.47 0.30
C ASN A 109 -8.41 -16.69 -0.61
N SER A 110 -9.61 -16.42 -0.10
CA SER A 110 -10.65 -15.72 -0.85
C SER A 110 -10.21 -14.34 -1.35
N SER A 111 -9.39 -13.61 -0.57
CA SER A 111 -8.93 -12.28 -0.96
C SER A 111 -8.01 -12.33 -2.17
N LEU A 112 -7.08 -13.29 -2.22
CA LEU A 112 -6.25 -13.51 -3.40
C LEU A 112 -7.14 -13.83 -4.61
N TYR A 113 -8.07 -14.78 -4.48
CA TYR A 113 -8.97 -15.14 -5.58
C TYR A 113 -9.81 -13.97 -6.08
N MET A 114 -10.35 -13.15 -5.17
CA MET A 114 -11.12 -11.95 -5.53
C MET A 114 -10.23 -10.92 -6.25
N SER A 115 -9.02 -10.66 -5.74
CA SER A 115 -8.08 -9.74 -6.38
C SER A 115 -7.64 -10.21 -7.77
N CYS A 116 -7.31 -11.50 -7.93
CA CYS A 116 -6.94 -12.07 -9.23
C CYS A 116 -8.11 -12.01 -10.22
N THR A 117 -9.32 -12.38 -9.80
CA THR A 117 -10.50 -12.31 -10.66
C THR A 117 -10.77 -10.87 -11.09
N ALA A 118 -10.66 -9.90 -10.18
CA ALA A 118 -10.86 -8.49 -10.51
C ALA A 118 -9.78 -7.97 -11.49
N VAL A 119 -8.52 -8.34 -11.28
CA VAL A 119 -7.42 -8.02 -12.20
C VAL A 119 -7.64 -8.65 -13.57
N LEU A 120 -8.02 -9.93 -13.64
CA LEU A 120 -8.27 -10.61 -14.91
C LEU A 120 -9.45 -9.97 -15.66
N THR A 121 -10.52 -9.58 -14.96
CA THR A 121 -11.64 -8.84 -15.55
C THR A 121 -11.19 -7.48 -16.06
N GLY A 122 -10.36 -6.76 -15.30
CA GLY A 122 -9.79 -5.48 -15.73
C GLY A 122 -8.90 -5.62 -16.97
N LEU A 123 -8.02 -6.63 -17.01
CA LEU A 123 -7.18 -6.92 -18.16
C LEU A 123 -8.00 -7.34 -19.39
N LEU A 124 -9.09 -8.10 -19.18
CA LEU A 124 -10.02 -8.43 -20.25
C LEU A 124 -10.66 -7.15 -20.80
N TYR A 125 -11.16 -6.28 -19.93
CA TYR A 125 -11.70 -4.97 -20.33
C TYR A 125 -10.68 -4.17 -21.15
N VAL A 126 -9.41 -4.13 -20.73
CA VAL A 126 -8.35 -3.46 -21.50
C VAL A 126 -8.12 -4.11 -22.86
N ALA A 127 -8.11 -5.44 -22.93
CA ALA A 127 -7.80 -6.19 -24.15
C ALA A 127 -8.88 -6.07 -25.23
N VAL A 128 -10.16 -5.99 -24.84
CA VAL A 128 -11.29 -6.05 -25.80
C VAL A 128 -12.17 -4.81 -25.81
N GLY A 129 -12.05 -3.92 -24.82
CA GLY A 129 -12.95 -2.78 -24.62
C GLY A 129 -13.09 -1.90 -25.85
N GLU A 130 -11.97 -1.48 -26.44
CA GLU A 130 -11.96 -0.62 -27.64
C GLU A 130 -12.51 -1.29 -28.90
N ASN A 131 -12.46 -2.63 -28.97
CA ASN A 131 -12.97 -3.38 -30.10
C ASN A 131 -14.46 -3.70 -29.98
N LEU A 132 -14.99 -3.74 -28.76
CA LEU A 132 -16.35 -4.21 -28.47
C LEU A 132 -17.31 -3.10 -28.05
N LEU A 133 -16.80 -1.98 -27.54
CA LEU A 133 -17.61 -0.91 -26.96
C LEU A 133 -17.51 0.36 -27.83
N SER A 134 -18.59 1.15 -27.86
CA SER A 134 -18.56 2.47 -28.50
C SER A 134 -17.70 3.45 -27.68
N SER A 135 -17.16 4.48 -28.35
CA SER A 135 -16.36 5.52 -27.70
C SER A 135 -17.11 6.21 -26.56
N ASP A 136 -18.41 6.46 -26.72
CA ASP A 136 -19.26 7.06 -25.68
C ASP A 136 -19.35 6.17 -24.43
N LEU A 137 -19.43 4.84 -24.62
CA LEU A 137 -19.50 3.89 -23.51
C LEU A 137 -18.14 3.75 -22.82
N ILE A 138 -17.04 3.81 -23.57
CA ILE A 138 -15.69 3.83 -23.01
C ILE A 138 -15.49 5.08 -22.15
N TYR A 139 -15.92 6.25 -22.66
CA TYR A 139 -15.88 7.50 -21.92
C TYR A 139 -16.73 7.44 -20.65
N LEU A 140 -17.95 6.88 -20.72
CA LEU A 140 -18.79 6.69 -19.53
C LEU A 140 -18.14 5.77 -18.47
N ILE A 141 -17.41 4.74 -18.90
CA ILE A 141 -16.80 3.77 -17.97
C ILE A 141 -15.51 4.32 -17.36
N ASN A 142 -14.62 4.86 -18.20
CA ASN A 142 -13.22 5.09 -17.87
C ASN A 142 -12.78 6.55 -18.11
N GLY A 143 -13.67 7.42 -18.53
CA GLY A 143 -13.45 8.86 -18.56
C GLY A 143 -13.43 9.48 -17.16
N GLU A 144 -13.19 10.79 -17.12
CA GLU A 144 -13.31 11.62 -15.92
C GLU A 144 -14.78 11.66 -15.48
N ASP A 145 -15.02 11.53 -14.17
CA ASP A 145 -16.33 11.23 -13.57
C ASP A 145 -16.98 9.95 -14.13
N GLY A 146 -16.17 8.99 -14.55
CA GLY A 146 -16.64 7.71 -15.08
C GLY A 146 -17.10 6.72 -14.00
N ILE A 147 -17.67 5.60 -14.43
CA ILE A 147 -18.08 4.49 -13.54
C ILE A 147 -16.90 3.98 -12.70
N ILE A 148 -15.69 3.99 -13.25
CA ILE A 148 -14.49 3.54 -12.52
C ILE A 148 -14.16 4.48 -11.37
N GLU A 149 -14.12 5.80 -11.56
CA GLU A 149 -13.83 6.78 -10.49
C GLU A 149 -14.90 6.73 -9.39
N TYR A 150 -16.20 6.76 -9.75
CA TYR A 150 -17.27 6.59 -8.77
C TYR A 150 -17.24 5.22 -8.08
N GLY A 151 -16.82 4.17 -8.80
CA GLY A 151 -16.59 2.84 -8.25
C GLY A 151 -15.47 2.83 -7.22
N THR A 152 -14.36 3.52 -7.50
CA THR A 152 -13.23 3.69 -6.58
C THR A 152 -13.68 4.41 -5.31
N ALA A 153 -14.38 5.55 -5.45
CA ALA A 153 -14.96 6.27 -4.33
C ALA A 153 -15.92 5.39 -3.51
N LEU A 154 -16.79 4.61 -4.15
CA LEU A 154 -17.71 3.71 -3.46
C LEU A 154 -16.98 2.61 -2.68
N LEU A 155 -15.92 2.03 -3.24
CA LEU A 155 -15.11 1.01 -2.57
C LEU A 155 -14.34 1.59 -1.38
N PHE A 156 -13.77 2.79 -1.50
CA PHE A 156 -13.16 3.49 -0.37
C PHE A 156 -14.18 3.84 0.71
N LEU A 157 -15.38 4.27 0.33
CA LEU A 157 -16.46 4.53 1.29
C LEU A 157 -16.86 3.25 2.03
N ALA A 158 -17.01 2.14 1.32
CA ALA A 158 -17.26 0.84 1.94
C ALA A 158 -16.12 0.42 2.89
N ALA A 159 -14.87 0.62 2.48
CA ALA A 159 -13.70 0.35 3.32
C ALA A 159 -13.69 1.21 4.58
N ALA A 160 -14.02 2.50 4.46
CA ALA A 160 -14.14 3.45 5.57
C ALA A 160 -15.19 2.99 6.58
N ILE A 161 -16.39 2.62 6.11
CA ILE A 161 -17.49 2.14 6.96
C ILE A 161 -17.08 0.89 7.71
N VAL A 162 -16.48 -0.10 7.02
CA VAL A 162 -16.03 -1.34 7.65
C VAL A 162 -14.92 -1.07 8.67
N ALA A 163 -13.97 -0.19 8.37
CA ALA A 163 -12.88 0.18 9.26
C ALA A 163 -13.39 0.88 10.53
N ILE A 164 -14.28 1.89 10.39
CA ILE A 164 -14.86 2.63 11.52
C ILE A 164 -15.71 1.70 12.38
N ARG A 165 -16.57 0.87 11.77
CA ARG A 165 -17.35 -0.14 12.51
C ARG A 165 -16.42 -1.08 13.29
N THR A 166 -15.35 -1.54 12.66
CA THR A 166 -14.35 -2.41 13.30
C THR A 166 -13.65 -1.71 14.47
N ALA A 167 -13.34 -0.42 14.34
CA ALA A 167 -12.76 0.39 15.41
C ALA A 167 -13.69 0.47 16.62
N VAL A 168 -14.97 0.76 16.40
CA VAL A 168 -15.99 0.82 17.46
C VAL A 168 -16.13 -0.53 18.16
N LEU A 169 -16.26 -1.62 17.41
CA LEU A 169 -16.39 -2.97 17.97
C LEU A 169 -15.15 -3.39 18.77
N LYS A 170 -13.94 -3.10 18.27
CA LYS A 170 -12.69 -3.39 18.99
C LYS A 170 -12.57 -2.58 20.28
N ARG A 171 -12.96 -1.30 20.27
CA ARG A 171 -12.98 -0.43 21.45
C ARG A 171 -13.95 -0.96 22.51
N SER A 172 -15.16 -1.32 22.11
CA SER A 172 -16.19 -1.87 23.01
C SER A 172 -15.76 -3.22 23.60
N ASN A 173 -15.25 -4.14 22.77
CA ASN A 173 -14.80 -5.44 23.23
C ASN A 173 -13.55 -5.36 24.12
N ALA A 174 -12.71 -4.34 23.97
CA ALA A 174 -11.53 -4.16 24.83
C ALA A 174 -11.87 -4.00 26.32
N ILE A 175 -13.09 -3.53 26.65
CA ILE A 175 -13.57 -3.40 28.04
C ILE A 175 -13.68 -4.79 28.70
N ARG A 176 -14.00 -5.83 27.92
CA ARG A 176 -14.17 -7.22 28.39
C ARG A 176 -12.85 -7.96 28.63
N HIS A 177 -11.71 -7.37 28.25
CA HIS A 177 -10.39 -7.96 28.44
C HIS A 177 -9.55 -7.15 29.42
N ALA A 178 -8.46 -7.74 29.92
CA ALA A 178 -7.50 -7.08 30.81
C ALA A 178 -6.07 -7.15 30.24
N GLY A 179 -5.14 -6.42 30.85
CA GLY A 179 -3.70 -6.46 30.54
C GLY A 179 -3.35 -6.16 29.08
N ALA A 180 -2.38 -6.90 28.54
CA ALA A 180 -1.84 -6.69 27.19
C ALA A 180 -2.91 -6.82 26.10
N ARG A 181 -3.87 -7.75 26.24
CA ARG A 181 -4.94 -7.95 25.25
C ARG A 181 -5.83 -6.72 25.11
N ARG A 182 -6.22 -6.09 26.23
CA ARG A 182 -6.97 -4.81 26.23
C ARG A 182 -6.21 -3.74 25.45
N MET A 183 -4.90 -3.61 25.69
CA MET A 183 -4.08 -2.59 25.05
C MET A 183 -3.93 -2.81 23.55
N ILE A 184 -3.69 -4.05 23.12
CA ILE A 184 -3.61 -4.41 21.70
C ILE A 184 -4.94 -4.11 20.98
N MET A 185 -6.07 -4.46 21.59
CA MET A 185 -7.39 -4.17 21.01
C MET A 185 -7.67 -2.67 20.90
N ARG A 186 -7.26 -1.87 21.90
CA ARG A 186 -7.38 -0.40 21.86
C ARG A 186 -6.51 0.20 20.76
N ARG A 187 -5.24 -0.21 20.65
CA ARG A 187 -4.34 0.22 19.56
C ARG A 187 -4.92 -0.17 18.21
N SER A 188 -5.43 -1.39 18.09
CA SER A 188 -6.07 -1.85 16.86
C SER A 188 -7.33 -1.05 16.52
N ALA A 189 -8.14 -0.66 17.51
CA ALA A 189 -9.26 0.25 17.30
C ALA A 189 -8.80 1.61 16.75
N VAL A 190 -7.73 2.19 17.30
CA VAL A 190 -7.15 3.45 16.81
C VAL A 190 -6.68 3.30 15.36
N TRP A 191 -5.93 2.24 15.02
CA TRP A 191 -5.47 2.02 13.65
C TRP A 191 -6.61 1.85 12.65
N HIS A 192 -7.70 1.16 13.02
CA HIS A 192 -8.86 1.06 12.13
C HIS A 192 -9.62 2.38 12.01
N ALA A 193 -9.64 3.21 13.05
CA ALA A 193 -10.22 4.55 12.96
C ALA A 193 -9.39 5.46 12.04
N LEU A 194 -8.06 5.39 12.13
CA LEU A 194 -7.15 6.13 11.24
C LEU A 194 -7.27 5.67 9.79
N LEU A 195 -7.36 4.35 9.54
CA LEU A 195 -7.66 3.84 8.19
C LEU A 195 -9.03 4.31 7.70
N GLY A 196 -10.04 4.29 8.57
CA GLY A 196 -11.36 4.79 8.22
C GLY A 196 -11.36 6.25 7.79
N LEU A 197 -10.66 7.10 8.55
CA LEU A 197 -10.48 8.51 8.19
C LEU A 197 -9.69 8.66 6.89
N PHE A 198 -8.59 7.92 6.73
CA PHE A 198 -7.80 7.93 5.50
C PHE A 198 -8.63 7.55 4.27
N PHE A 199 -9.47 6.53 4.36
CA PHE A 199 -10.36 6.17 3.25
C PHE A 199 -11.43 7.22 2.98
N LEU A 200 -11.94 7.92 4.00
CA LEU A 200 -12.84 9.08 3.77
C LEU A 200 -12.12 10.22 3.05
N LEU A 201 -10.84 10.46 3.35
CA LEU A 201 -10.03 11.40 2.57
C LEU A 201 -9.93 10.94 1.12
N CYS A 202 -9.65 9.65 0.87
CA CYS A 202 -9.61 9.10 -0.49
C CYS A 202 -10.96 9.28 -1.20
N VAL A 203 -12.10 9.02 -0.54
CA VAL A 203 -13.43 9.30 -1.13
C VAL A 203 -13.53 10.77 -1.53
N GLY A 204 -13.12 11.69 -0.64
CA GLY A 204 -13.06 13.11 -0.92
C GLY A 204 -12.23 13.41 -2.16
N GLU A 205 -10.99 12.95 -2.22
CA GLU A 205 -10.11 13.15 -3.37
C GLU A 205 -10.74 12.64 -4.68
N GLU A 206 -11.28 11.42 -4.69
CA GLU A 206 -11.87 10.77 -5.88
C GLU A 206 -13.11 11.51 -6.43
N VAL A 207 -13.93 12.11 -5.56
CA VAL A 207 -15.11 12.90 -5.99
C VAL A 207 -14.89 14.40 -5.88
N SER A 208 -13.63 14.82 -5.79
CA SER A 208 -13.19 16.21 -5.63
C SER A 208 -13.97 16.96 -4.55
N TRP A 209 -14.10 16.32 -3.39
CA TRP A 209 -14.77 16.80 -2.19
C TRP A 209 -16.24 17.19 -2.40
N GLY A 210 -16.86 16.64 -3.44
CA GLY A 210 -18.22 16.96 -3.84
C GLY A 210 -18.35 18.31 -4.55
N GLN A 211 -17.24 18.94 -4.96
CA GLN A 211 -17.23 20.22 -5.69
C GLN A 211 -18.13 20.16 -6.92
N ARG A 212 -17.97 19.13 -7.76
CA ARG A 212 -18.78 18.93 -8.97
C ARG A 212 -20.25 18.58 -8.65
N LEU A 213 -20.49 17.85 -7.56
CA LEU A 213 -21.84 17.45 -7.14
C LEU A 213 -22.64 18.58 -6.49
N LEU A 214 -21.97 19.48 -5.77
CA LEU A 214 -22.58 20.56 -4.99
C LEU A 214 -22.41 21.93 -5.65
N GLY A 215 -21.62 22.03 -6.72
CA GLY A 215 -21.46 23.21 -7.56
C GLY A 215 -20.80 24.40 -6.87
N PHE A 216 -19.89 24.16 -5.91
CA PHE A 216 -19.11 25.24 -5.29
C PHE A 216 -17.82 25.50 -6.06
N GLU A 217 -17.35 26.74 -6.04
CA GLU A 217 -16.15 27.18 -6.78
C GLU A 217 -14.86 26.69 -6.12
N THR A 218 -13.78 26.69 -6.91
CA THR A 218 -12.42 26.41 -6.43
C THR A 218 -12.00 27.48 -5.45
N VAL A 219 -11.34 27.10 -4.35
CA VAL A 219 -10.91 28.08 -3.35
C VAL A 219 -9.77 28.92 -3.94
N ASP A 220 -9.86 30.25 -3.88
CA ASP A 220 -8.88 31.22 -4.43
C ASP A 220 -7.41 30.88 -4.10
N LEU A 221 -7.16 30.26 -2.95
CA LEU A 221 -5.81 29.85 -2.50
C LEU A 221 -5.19 28.72 -3.35
N LEU A 222 -6.00 28.03 -4.15
CA LEU A 222 -5.59 26.91 -5.02
C LEU A 222 -5.58 27.29 -6.50
N GLU A 223 -6.29 28.34 -6.95
CA GLU A 223 -6.36 28.73 -8.37
C GLU A 223 -4.97 28.90 -9.02
N ASP A 224 -4.02 29.55 -8.33
CA ASP A 224 -2.68 29.80 -8.87
C ASP A 224 -1.78 28.55 -8.99
N LEU A 225 -2.14 27.44 -8.32
CA LEU A 225 -1.35 26.20 -8.26
C LEU A 225 -2.04 25.02 -8.96
N ASN A 226 -3.28 25.20 -9.42
CA ASN A 226 -4.16 24.13 -9.84
C ASN A 226 -4.30 24.10 -11.35
N VAL A 227 -3.88 22.99 -11.96
CA VAL A 227 -3.91 22.84 -13.44
C VAL A 227 -5.29 22.42 -13.95
N GLN A 228 -6.19 21.96 -13.06
CA GLN A 228 -7.51 21.40 -13.41
C GLN A 228 -8.69 22.08 -12.69
N ASP A 229 -8.46 23.18 -11.98
CA ASP A 229 -9.48 23.92 -11.23
C ASP A 229 -10.32 23.04 -10.25
N GLU A 230 -9.71 22.06 -9.58
CA GLU A 230 -10.40 21.23 -8.56
C GLU A 230 -9.77 21.30 -7.17
N ASN A 231 -10.60 21.33 -6.13
CA ASN A 231 -10.19 21.39 -4.72
C ASN A 231 -9.69 20.04 -4.18
N ASN A 232 -8.82 19.32 -4.91
CA ASN A 232 -8.23 18.06 -4.46
C ASN A 232 -6.71 18.18 -4.22
N LEU A 233 -6.20 17.44 -3.22
CA LEU A 233 -4.78 17.39 -2.88
C LEU A 233 -3.96 16.75 -4.01
N HIS A 234 -4.58 15.87 -4.80
CA HIS A 234 -4.00 15.28 -6.01
C HIS A 234 -3.58 16.33 -7.04
N ASN A 235 -4.32 17.42 -7.22
CA ASN A 235 -3.97 18.51 -8.13
C ASN A 235 -2.85 19.39 -7.56
N LEU A 236 -2.83 19.60 -6.24
CA LEU A 236 -1.82 20.45 -5.59
C LEU A 236 -0.43 19.79 -5.55
N LEU A 237 -0.37 18.48 -5.33
CA LEU A 237 0.88 17.71 -5.24
C LEU A 237 1.23 16.98 -6.54
N GLY A 238 0.28 16.92 -7.49
CA GLY A 238 0.41 16.27 -8.79
C GLY A 238 0.96 14.85 -8.68
N TYR A 239 1.86 14.51 -9.60
CA TYR A 239 2.54 13.21 -9.64
C TYR A 239 3.18 12.78 -8.31
N PHE A 240 3.59 13.70 -7.43
CA PHE A 240 4.21 13.33 -6.16
C PHE A 240 3.24 12.58 -5.23
N ALA A 241 1.96 12.98 -5.19
CA ALA A 241 0.94 12.31 -4.40
C ALA A 241 0.72 10.87 -4.87
N ASP A 242 0.61 10.65 -6.19
CA ASP A 242 0.44 9.31 -6.78
C ASP A 242 1.59 8.38 -6.42
N HIS A 243 2.84 8.86 -6.57
CA HIS A 243 4.02 8.06 -6.26
C HIS A 243 4.08 7.73 -4.76
N LEU A 244 3.72 8.66 -3.89
CA LEU A 244 3.67 8.42 -2.45
C LEU A 244 2.56 7.43 -2.09
N PHE A 245 1.38 7.54 -2.70
CA PHE A 245 0.27 6.62 -2.50
C PHE A 245 0.66 5.20 -2.93
N ILE A 246 1.19 5.04 -4.15
CA ILE A 246 1.66 3.76 -4.69
C ILE A 246 2.76 3.17 -3.81
N ALA A 247 3.73 3.97 -3.38
CA ALA A 247 4.79 3.54 -2.47
C ALA A 247 4.22 3.09 -1.11
N GLY A 248 3.23 3.83 -0.57
CA GLY A 248 2.51 3.46 0.65
C GLY A 248 1.78 2.13 0.51
N VAL A 249 1.04 1.93 -0.59
CA VAL A 249 0.34 0.68 -0.91
C VAL A 249 1.34 -0.48 -1.03
N PHE A 250 2.47 -0.28 -1.72
CA PHE A 250 3.52 -1.29 -1.83
C PHE A 250 4.10 -1.65 -0.48
N VAL A 251 4.50 -0.68 0.33
CA VAL A 251 5.15 -0.93 1.63
C VAL A 251 4.17 -1.60 2.59
N TYR A 252 2.96 -1.04 2.73
CA TYR A 252 1.99 -1.47 3.73
C TYR A 252 1.19 -2.72 3.30
N GLY A 253 0.69 -2.72 2.07
CA GLY A 253 -0.19 -3.76 1.54
C GLY A 253 0.54 -5.01 1.07
N ALA A 254 1.77 -4.88 0.57
CA ALA A 254 2.51 -5.98 -0.03
C ALA A 254 3.81 -6.35 0.72
N LEU A 255 4.75 -5.41 0.85
CA LEU A 255 6.08 -5.68 1.36
C LEU A 255 6.07 -6.09 2.83
N PHE A 256 5.36 -5.39 3.71
CA PHE A 256 5.31 -5.71 5.13
C PHE A 256 4.74 -7.11 5.45
N PRO A 257 3.58 -7.53 4.89
CA PRO A 257 3.10 -8.89 5.07
C PRO A 257 4.08 -9.95 4.55
N LEU A 258 4.72 -9.70 3.40
CA LEU A 258 5.71 -10.60 2.81
C LEU A 258 6.96 -10.72 3.69
N LEU A 259 7.47 -9.60 4.21
CA LEU A 259 8.56 -9.62 5.18
C LEU A 259 8.14 -10.36 6.46
N GLY A 260 6.89 -10.23 6.90
CA GLY A 260 6.35 -10.99 8.03
C GLY A 260 6.44 -12.52 7.85
N HIS A 261 6.31 -13.01 6.61
CA HIS A 261 6.49 -14.43 6.27
C HIS A 261 7.91 -14.92 6.54
N TYR A 262 8.93 -14.16 6.13
CA TYR A 262 10.33 -14.51 6.37
C TYR A 262 10.81 -14.16 7.78
N PHE A 263 10.17 -13.19 8.43
CA PHE A 263 10.51 -12.70 9.76
C PHE A 263 9.28 -12.73 10.68
N PRO A 264 8.99 -13.87 11.35
CA PRO A 264 7.84 -14.00 12.24
C PRO A 264 7.79 -12.96 13.37
N PHE A 265 8.95 -12.40 13.74
CA PHE A 265 9.04 -11.28 14.67
C PHE A 265 8.25 -10.05 14.19
N LEU A 266 8.20 -9.77 12.89
CA LEU A 266 7.45 -8.64 12.34
C LEU A 266 5.95 -8.83 12.53
N TRP A 267 5.40 -10.03 12.30
CA TRP A 267 3.98 -10.27 12.60
C TRP A 267 3.65 -10.12 14.08
N LYS A 268 4.55 -10.58 14.98
CA LYS A 268 4.40 -10.33 16.42
C LYS A 268 4.45 -8.84 16.74
N ALA A 269 5.36 -8.09 16.14
CA ALA A 269 5.48 -6.65 16.33
C ALA A 269 4.22 -5.91 15.84
N MET A 270 3.73 -6.24 14.64
CA MET A 270 2.54 -5.64 14.06
C MET A 270 1.29 -5.94 14.89
N ASP A 271 1.11 -7.19 15.34
CA ASP A 271 0.00 -7.54 16.23
C ASP A 271 0.11 -6.84 17.60
N TRP A 272 1.31 -6.77 18.17
CA TRP A 272 1.55 -6.04 19.43
C TRP A 272 1.27 -4.54 19.31
N LEU A 273 1.56 -3.95 18.14
CA LEU A 273 1.20 -2.57 17.78
C LEU A 273 -0.29 -2.42 17.44
N GLY A 274 -1.03 -3.53 17.27
CA GLY A 274 -2.43 -3.54 16.89
C GLY A 274 -2.68 -3.26 15.40
N LEU A 275 -1.63 -3.27 14.57
CA LEU A 275 -1.72 -2.90 13.16
C LEU A 275 -2.60 -3.90 12.37
N PRO A 276 -3.57 -3.41 11.58
CA PRO A 276 -4.19 -4.21 10.53
C PRO A 276 -3.10 -4.59 9.51
N VAL A 277 -3.08 -5.86 9.10
CA VAL A 277 -2.08 -6.39 8.15
C VAL A 277 -2.78 -7.35 7.21
N ALA A 278 -2.44 -7.29 5.94
CA ALA A 278 -2.95 -8.24 4.96
C ALA A 278 -2.46 -9.66 5.26
N SER A 279 -3.28 -10.66 4.91
CA SER A 279 -2.79 -12.02 4.71
C SER A 279 -1.75 -12.08 3.59
N LEU A 280 -0.97 -13.17 3.53
CA LEU A 280 -0.01 -13.37 2.44
C LEU A 280 -0.71 -13.42 1.07
N GLY A 281 -1.90 -14.03 0.99
CA GLY A 281 -2.71 -14.02 -0.23
C GLY A 281 -3.10 -12.61 -0.67
N LEU A 282 -3.61 -11.78 0.23
CA LEU A 282 -3.97 -10.40 -0.11
C LEU A 282 -2.72 -9.54 -0.41
N ALA A 283 -1.58 -9.81 0.21
CA ALA A 283 -0.33 -9.13 -0.11
C ALA A 283 0.13 -9.41 -1.54
N VAL A 284 -0.04 -10.65 -2.02
CA VAL A 284 0.16 -11.00 -3.44
C VAL A 284 -0.88 -10.29 -4.32
N GLY A 285 -2.13 -10.17 -3.86
CA GLY A 285 -3.15 -9.37 -4.54
C GLY A 285 -2.72 -7.91 -4.76
N PHE A 286 -2.25 -7.23 -3.70
CA PHE A 286 -1.68 -5.89 -3.80
C PHE A 286 -0.51 -5.83 -4.78
N MET A 287 0.41 -6.81 -4.75
CA MET A 287 1.52 -6.87 -5.70
C MET A 287 1.05 -6.96 -7.16
N ILE A 288 0.08 -7.83 -7.44
CA ILE A 288 -0.45 -8.01 -8.81
C ILE A 288 -1.11 -6.70 -9.28
N VAL A 289 -1.92 -6.05 -8.45
CA VAL A 289 -2.55 -4.77 -8.79
C VAL A 289 -1.51 -3.68 -9.03
N LEU A 290 -0.46 -3.60 -8.21
CA LEU A 290 0.62 -2.63 -8.39
C LEU A 290 1.41 -2.83 -9.70
N MET A 291 1.43 -4.06 -10.23
CA MET A 291 2.05 -4.35 -11.53
C MET A 291 1.20 -3.89 -12.73
N LEU A 292 -0.08 -3.53 -12.53
CA LEU A 292 -0.94 -2.96 -13.57
C LEU A 292 -0.57 -1.50 -13.83
N HIS A 293 0.46 -1.33 -14.65
CA HIS A 293 0.92 -0.05 -15.13
C HIS A 293 1.00 -0.10 -16.66
N ASP A 294 0.80 1.03 -17.35
CA ASP A 294 0.85 1.16 -18.82
C ASP A 294 2.02 0.37 -19.41
N TRP A 295 3.22 0.60 -18.88
CA TRP A 295 4.44 -0.06 -19.34
C TRP A 295 4.36 -1.59 -19.30
N THR A 296 3.79 -2.17 -18.23
CA THR A 296 3.67 -3.63 -18.05
C THR A 296 2.56 -4.19 -18.93
N VAL A 297 1.41 -3.53 -18.92
CA VAL A 297 0.20 -3.99 -19.64
C VAL A 297 0.46 -3.98 -21.15
N TYR A 298 1.11 -2.94 -21.67
CA TYR A 298 1.40 -2.82 -23.10
C TYR A 298 2.57 -3.69 -23.59
N GLN A 299 3.23 -4.47 -22.71
CA GLN A 299 4.11 -5.56 -23.16
C GLN A 299 3.32 -6.78 -23.68
N ILE A 300 2.07 -6.93 -23.23
CA ILE A 300 1.25 -8.13 -23.46
C ILE A 300 -0.07 -7.82 -24.18
N LEU A 301 -0.58 -6.60 -24.05
CA LEU A 301 -1.80 -6.12 -24.70
C LEU A 301 -1.49 -4.97 -25.67
N PRO A 302 -2.33 -4.76 -26.69
CA PRO A 302 -2.24 -3.57 -27.54
C PRO A 302 -2.31 -2.29 -26.72
N GLN A 303 -1.67 -1.23 -27.21
CA GLN A 303 -1.85 0.11 -26.64
C GLN A 303 -3.31 0.51 -26.76
N SER A 304 -3.83 1.09 -25.68
CA SER A 304 -5.21 1.55 -25.60
C SER A 304 -5.26 3.00 -25.13
N SER A 305 -6.34 3.69 -25.44
CA SER A 305 -6.70 5.01 -24.90
C SER A 305 -7.26 4.93 -23.48
N LEU A 306 -7.47 3.72 -22.95
CA LEU A 306 -7.98 3.50 -21.60
C LEU A 306 -6.98 3.99 -20.54
N ARG A 307 -7.49 4.72 -19.56
CA ARG A 307 -6.77 5.14 -18.35
C ARG A 307 -6.57 3.93 -17.43
N ILE A 308 -5.45 3.24 -17.60
CA ILE A 308 -5.06 2.07 -16.77
C ILE A 308 -4.81 2.50 -15.32
N ALA A 309 -4.38 3.75 -15.09
CA ALA A 309 -4.21 4.31 -13.74
C ALA A 309 -5.52 4.24 -12.92
N GLU A 310 -6.64 4.70 -13.49
CA GLU A 310 -7.97 4.64 -12.85
C GLU A 310 -8.38 3.20 -12.52
N LEU A 311 -8.13 2.28 -13.45
CA LEU A 311 -8.42 0.86 -13.23
C LEU A 311 -7.56 0.29 -12.08
N ARG A 312 -6.29 0.67 -12.00
CA ARG A 312 -5.40 0.27 -10.90
C ARG A 312 -5.90 0.85 -9.57
N GLU A 313 -6.39 2.07 -9.54
CA GLU A 313 -6.93 2.71 -8.33
C GLU A 313 -8.21 2.02 -7.84
N LEU A 314 -9.13 1.68 -8.75
CA LEU A 314 -10.30 0.86 -8.46
C LEU A 314 -9.91 -0.51 -7.87
N LEU A 315 -8.93 -1.18 -8.46
CA LEU A 315 -8.47 -2.49 -7.96
C LEU A 315 -7.71 -2.37 -6.63
N THR A 316 -7.04 -1.24 -6.39
CA THR A 316 -6.35 -0.94 -5.14
C THR A 316 -7.35 -0.68 -4.02
N SER A 317 -8.42 0.09 -4.28
CA SER A 317 -9.50 0.33 -3.32
C SER A 317 -10.24 -0.97 -2.96
N LEU A 318 -10.42 -1.89 -3.91
CA LEU A 318 -10.91 -3.25 -3.64
C LEU A 318 -9.97 -4.01 -2.68
N CYS A 319 -8.65 -3.97 -2.90
CA CYS A 319 -7.69 -4.64 -2.01
C CYS A 319 -7.71 -4.04 -0.59
N PHE A 320 -7.90 -2.72 -0.46
CA PHE A 320 -8.09 -2.07 0.84
C PHE A 320 -9.39 -2.46 1.53
N LEU A 321 -10.49 -2.59 0.78
CA LEU A 321 -11.74 -3.13 1.31
C LEU A 321 -11.54 -4.57 1.84
N LEU A 322 -10.86 -5.42 1.06
CA LEU A 322 -10.52 -6.79 1.48
C LEU A 322 -9.65 -6.80 2.73
N LEU A 323 -8.67 -5.88 2.84
CA LEU A 323 -7.81 -5.74 4.02
C LEU A 323 -8.64 -5.49 5.27
N VAL A 324 -9.53 -4.50 5.25
CA VAL A 324 -10.34 -4.17 6.44
C VAL A 324 -11.35 -5.27 6.77
N VAL A 325 -11.85 -5.98 5.75
CA VAL A 325 -12.71 -7.16 5.96
C VAL A 325 -11.93 -8.29 6.62
N GLU A 326 -10.71 -8.61 6.17
CA GLU A 326 -9.85 -9.62 6.80
C GLU A 326 -9.52 -9.24 8.26
N THR A 327 -9.18 -7.98 8.52
CA THR A 327 -8.73 -7.54 9.85
C THR A 327 -9.87 -7.31 10.84
N SER A 328 -11.10 -7.12 10.34
CA SER A 328 -12.32 -7.08 11.16
C SER A 328 -12.59 -8.43 11.85
N ARG A 329 -12.28 -9.54 11.16
CA ARG A 329 -12.50 -10.92 11.64
C ARG A 329 -11.48 -11.38 12.70
N ARG A 330 -10.49 -10.55 13.05
CA ARG A 330 -9.37 -10.90 13.97
C ARG A 330 -9.74 -11.10 15.45
N ASN A 331 -11.02 -11.23 15.81
CA ASN A 331 -11.45 -11.31 17.21
C ASN A 331 -12.45 -12.44 17.53
N GLY A 332 -12.55 -13.45 16.67
CA GLY A 332 -13.06 -14.78 17.05
C GLY A 332 -11.89 -15.70 17.33
#